data_AF-A0AAU3CG24-F1
#
_entry.id   AF-A0AAU3CG24-F1
#
_cell.length_a   1.000
_cell.length_b   1.000
_cell.length_c   1.000
_cell.angle_alpha   90.00
_cell.angle_beta   90.00
_cell.angle_gamma   90.00
#
_symmetry.space_group_name_H-M   'P 1'
#
loop_
_entity.id
_entity.type
_entity.pdbx_description
1 polymer ?
#
loop_
_entity_poly.entity_id
_entity_poly.type
_entity_poly.pdbx_seq_one_letter_code
_entity_poly.pdbx_strand_id
1 'polypeptide(L)'
;MSVESVQPVPDDAPAVPRARRRGRTALLIATAAVLGLVAGTCTGFLVQADREPTKLPSLSQPVVSQAKGGGPEPLSAAQDHRVRTDGDLRKLLVKRPHGSRDLEYAVGDDGWMDLPQYADAYEKPVTAFADLLAEEFRRAAVTGWQQGSTYAVEVRLVQFRQEETLEAADASESGHYWAEKEAGTRSWPVPGTGDGMAYVHTRPDREPGYLPVYSAEAHAWRGDIHMEIWIYDTKPIPKEKIMDLAERQMRQL
;
A
#
# COMPACT_ATOMS: atom_id res chain seq x y z
N MET A 1 78.78 -37.50 -32.52
CA MET A 1 77.33 -37.29 -32.47
C MET A 1 77.13 -35.79 -32.41
N SER A 2 76.96 -35.04 -33.51
CA SER A 2 76.41 -35.41 -34.83
C SER A 2 74.95 -35.91 -34.67
N VAL A 3 73.92 -35.31 -35.28
CA VAL A 3 73.88 -34.47 -36.49
C VAL A 3 72.84 -33.34 -36.34
N GLU A 4 73.09 -32.18 -36.94
CA GLU A 4 72.09 -31.12 -37.16
C GLU A 4 71.30 -31.42 -38.46
N SER A 5 70.00 -31.15 -38.48
CA SER A 5 69.15 -31.37 -39.66
C SER A 5 68.38 -30.10 -40.03
N VAL A 6 68.15 -29.90 -41.33
CA VAL A 6 68.20 -28.56 -41.94
C VAL A 6 67.21 -28.46 -43.12
N GLN A 7 66.58 -27.28 -43.30
CA GLN A 7 65.80 -26.81 -44.48
C GLN A 7 64.39 -27.42 -44.71
N PRO A 8 63.49 -26.80 -45.55
CA PRO A 8 63.63 -25.54 -46.31
C PRO A 8 62.47 -24.51 -46.19
N VAL A 9 62.69 -23.34 -46.81
CA VAL A 9 61.73 -22.31 -47.29
C VAL A 9 61.91 -22.25 -48.83
N PRO A 10 60.89 -22.24 -49.73
CA PRO A 10 60.12 -21.02 -50.10
C PRO A 10 58.70 -21.36 -50.71
N ASP A 11 57.95 -20.59 -51.54
CA ASP A 11 58.05 -19.21 -52.11
C ASP A 11 56.66 -18.65 -52.58
N ASP A 12 56.66 -17.38 -53.00
CA ASP A 12 55.82 -16.65 -53.99
C ASP A 12 54.27 -16.44 -53.84
N ALA A 13 53.78 -15.36 -54.48
CA ALA A 13 52.48 -14.72 -54.20
C ALA A 13 51.42 -14.77 -55.34
N PRO A 14 50.18 -14.32 -55.08
CA PRO A 14 49.62 -13.28 -55.98
C PRO A 14 48.87 -12.14 -55.26
N ALA A 15 48.88 -10.95 -55.87
CA ALA A 15 48.32 -9.72 -55.29
C ALA A 15 46.82 -9.51 -55.59
N VAL A 16 46.05 -9.04 -54.59
CA VAL A 16 44.64 -8.61 -54.74
C VAL A 16 44.31 -7.44 -53.77
N PRO A 17 43.23 -6.67 -53.97
CA PRO A 17 43.31 -5.33 -54.55
C PRO A 17 43.19 -4.20 -53.52
N ARG A 18 43.69 -3.00 -53.88
CA ARG A 18 43.50 -1.78 -53.06
C ARG A 18 42.00 -1.49 -52.83
N ALA A 19 41.56 -1.56 -51.57
CA ALA A 19 40.19 -1.25 -51.18
C ALA A 19 39.80 0.18 -51.58
N ARG A 20 38.72 0.31 -52.37
CA ARG A 20 38.18 1.62 -52.79
C ARG A 20 37.69 2.40 -51.57
N ARG A 21 38.12 3.67 -51.45
CA ARG A 21 37.71 4.62 -50.39
C ARG A 21 36.22 4.97 -50.48
N ARG A 22 35.32 4.09 -50.00
CA ARG A 22 33.86 4.29 -49.98
C ARG A 22 33.31 5.06 -48.76
N GLY A 23 34.17 5.57 -47.87
CA GLY A 23 33.73 6.23 -46.63
C GLY A 23 33.12 7.64 -46.79
N ARG A 24 33.67 8.49 -47.66
CA ARG A 24 33.27 9.92 -47.73
C ARG A 24 31.83 10.13 -48.20
N THR A 25 31.38 9.41 -49.22
CA THR A 25 30.01 9.55 -49.74
C THR A 25 28.99 9.00 -48.76
N ALA A 26 29.29 7.89 -48.08
CA ALA A 26 28.42 7.32 -47.04
C ALA A 26 28.26 8.29 -45.85
N LEU A 27 29.36 8.93 -45.41
CA LEU A 27 29.32 9.94 -44.35
C LEU A 27 28.47 11.15 -44.75
N LEU A 28 28.63 11.67 -45.97
CA LEU A 28 27.83 12.79 -46.47
C LEU A 28 26.33 12.46 -46.54
N ILE A 29 25.97 11.25 -47.00
CA ILE A 29 24.58 10.78 -47.05
C ILE A 29 24.01 10.64 -45.63
N ALA A 30 24.77 10.07 -44.68
CA ALA A 30 24.35 9.94 -43.30
C ALA A 30 24.14 11.31 -42.62
N THR A 31 25.06 12.25 -42.82
CA THR A 31 24.91 13.63 -42.30
C THR A 31 23.70 14.34 -42.91
N ALA A 32 23.47 14.19 -44.21
CA ALA A 32 22.28 14.75 -44.87
C ALA A 32 20.97 14.14 -44.36
N ALA A 33 20.94 12.83 -44.09
CA ALA A 33 19.78 12.15 -43.52
C ALA A 33 19.48 12.63 -42.08
N VAL A 34 20.51 12.79 -41.24
CA VAL A 34 20.36 13.34 -39.88
C VAL A 34 19.86 14.79 -39.91
N LEU A 35 20.45 15.64 -40.76
CA LEU A 35 20.01 17.03 -40.92
C LEU A 35 18.58 17.12 -41.46
N GLY A 36 18.19 16.24 -42.39
CA GLY A 36 16.81 16.14 -42.90
C GLY A 36 15.82 15.72 -41.81
N LEU A 37 16.18 14.78 -40.94
CA LEU A 37 15.37 14.39 -39.79
C LEU A 37 15.20 15.53 -38.78
N VAL A 38 16.28 16.22 -38.40
CA VAL A 38 16.24 17.36 -37.46
C VAL A 38 15.43 18.52 -38.05
N ALA A 39 15.65 18.89 -39.31
CA ALA A 39 14.87 19.94 -39.96
C ALA A 39 13.38 19.56 -40.09
N GLY A 40 13.09 18.30 -40.44
CA GLY A 40 11.72 17.79 -40.56
C GLY A 40 10.98 17.74 -39.23
N THR A 41 11.63 17.30 -38.15
CA THR A 41 11.04 17.26 -36.80
C THR A 41 10.81 18.65 -36.22
N CYS A 42 11.77 19.57 -36.33
CA CYS A 42 11.58 20.95 -35.89
C CYS A 42 10.45 21.66 -36.67
N THR A 43 10.40 21.48 -38.00
CA THR A 43 9.32 22.07 -38.83
C THR A 43 7.97 21.44 -38.49
N GLY A 44 7.90 20.12 -38.35
CA GLY A 44 6.69 19.39 -37.97
C GLY A 44 6.19 19.71 -36.55
N PHE A 45 7.09 20.09 -35.64
CA PHE A 45 6.73 20.60 -34.31
C PHE A 45 6.14 22.01 -34.41
N LEU A 46 6.79 22.93 -35.12
CA LEU A 46 6.29 24.31 -35.30
C LEU A 46 4.90 24.34 -35.96
N VAL A 47 4.68 23.52 -37.00
CA VAL A 47 3.37 23.39 -37.65
C VAL A 47 2.29 22.82 -36.72
N GLN A 48 2.65 22.03 -35.71
CA GLN A 48 1.69 21.53 -34.71
C GLN A 48 1.46 22.53 -33.58
N ALA A 49 2.48 23.29 -33.18
CA ALA A 49 2.39 24.33 -32.16
C ALA A 49 1.58 25.55 -32.65
N ASP A 50 1.63 25.86 -33.95
CA ASP A 50 0.89 26.96 -34.59
C ASP A 50 -0.51 26.58 -35.08
N ARG A 51 -0.98 25.36 -34.79
CA ARG A 51 -2.40 25.01 -34.99
C ARG A 51 -3.24 25.71 -33.93
N GLU A 52 -4.31 26.38 -34.36
CA GLU A 52 -5.32 26.89 -33.43
C GLU A 52 -5.76 25.76 -32.46
N PRO A 53 -5.71 26.00 -31.14
CA PRO A 53 -6.17 25.03 -30.16
C PRO A 53 -7.62 24.65 -30.47
N THR A 54 -7.87 23.34 -30.65
CA THR A 54 -9.24 22.84 -30.82
C THR A 54 -10.02 23.24 -29.57
N LYS A 55 -11.01 24.13 -29.73
CA LYS A 55 -11.80 24.62 -28.62
C LYS A 55 -12.44 23.43 -27.90
N LEU A 56 -12.13 23.29 -26.62
CA LEU A 56 -12.79 22.31 -25.76
C LEU A 56 -14.31 22.52 -25.82
N PRO A 57 -15.11 21.44 -25.77
CA PRO A 57 -16.54 21.57 -25.59
C PRO A 57 -16.82 22.39 -24.34
N SER A 58 -17.87 23.22 -24.36
CA SER A 58 -18.15 24.12 -23.25
C SER A 58 -18.38 23.34 -21.96
N LEU A 59 -17.64 23.70 -20.90
CA LEU A 59 -17.86 23.20 -19.54
C LEU A 59 -19.17 23.71 -18.91
N SER A 60 -19.95 24.51 -19.66
CA SER A 60 -21.31 24.90 -19.31
C SER A 60 -22.23 23.67 -19.35
N GLN A 61 -22.21 22.88 -18.27
CA GLN A 61 -23.34 22.00 -17.97
C GLN A 61 -24.64 22.83 -18.01
N PRO A 62 -25.76 22.28 -18.50
CA PRO A 62 -27.04 22.95 -18.40
C PRO A 62 -27.26 23.29 -16.92
N VAL A 63 -27.57 24.57 -16.63
CA VAL A 63 -27.73 25.05 -15.25
C VAL A 63 -28.82 24.22 -14.58
N VAL A 64 -28.40 23.29 -13.73
CA VAL A 64 -29.31 22.44 -12.97
C VAL A 64 -30.08 23.37 -12.06
N SER A 65 -31.41 23.44 -12.23
CA SER A 65 -32.25 24.35 -11.47
C SER A 65 -32.21 23.97 -9.99
N GLN A 66 -31.36 24.65 -9.22
CA GLN A 66 -31.22 24.43 -7.80
C GLN A 66 -32.59 24.62 -7.14
N ALA A 67 -33.03 23.60 -6.39
CA ALA A 67 -34.36 23.62 -5.78
C ALA A 67 -34.48 24.83 -4.86
N LYS A 68 -35.52 25.65 -5.04
CA LYS A 68 -35.73 26.90 -4.27
C LYS A 68 -36.22 26.70 -2.84
N GLY A 69 -36.28 25.45 -2.36
CA GLY A 69 -36.53 25.16 -0.95
C GLY A 69 -35.27 25.37 -0.12
N GLY A 70 -35.41 25.46 1.19
CA GLY A 70 -34.31 25.06 2.06
C GLY A 70 -33.92 23.62 1.70
N GLY A 71 -32.62 23.35 1.58
CA GLY A 71 -32.14 21.99 1.35
C GLY A 71 -32.58 21.04 2.47
N PRO A 72 -32.32 19.72 2.34
CA PRO A 72 -32.47 18.82 3.49
C PRO A 72 -31.71 19.41 4.70
N GLU A 73 -32.29 19.29 5.89
CA GLU A 73 -31.61 19.74 7.10
C GLU A 73 -30.22 19.08 7.19
N PRO A 74 -29.19 19.80 7.68
CA PRO A 74 -27.89 19.19 7.94
C PRO A 74 -28.05 17.93 8.77
N LEU A 75 -27.27 16.89 8.44
CA LEU A 75 -27.32 15.63 9.18
C LEU A 75 -27.14 15.91 10.67
N SER A 76 -28.03 15.34 11.50
CA SER A 76 -27.85 15.42 12.94
C SER A 76 -26.53 14.77 13.33
N ALA A 77 -25.93 15.16 14.47
CA ALA A 77 -24.68 14.57 14.96
C ALA A 77 -24.76 13.04 15.22
N ALA A 78 -25.97 12.45 15.22
CA ALA A 78 -26.20 11.01 15.29
C ALA A 78 -26.16 10.30 13.91
N GLN A 79 -26.21 11.06 12.82
CA GLN A 79 -26.17 10.60 11.42
C GLN A 79 -24.92 11.10 10.69
N ASP A 80 -24.32 12.20 11.14
CA ASP A 80 -23.00 12.63 10.70
C ASP A 80 -21.91 11.76 11.35
N HIS A 81 -21.45 10.77 10.59
CA HIS A 81 -20.38 9.88 11.03
C HIS A 81 -19.08 10.63 11.33
N ARG A 82 -18.80 11.76 10.66
CA ARG A 82 -17.58 12.56 10.87
C ARG A 82 -17.59 13.22 12.25
N VAL A 83 -18.73 13.76 12.68
CA VAL A 83 -18.89 14.29 14.05
C VAL A 83 -18.64 13.20 15.11
N ARG A 84 -18.98 11.94 14.81
CA ARG A 84 -18.69 10.81 15.71
C ARG A 84 -17.20 10.43 15.70
N THR A 85 -16.55 10.38 14.53
CA THR A 85 -15.12 10.00 14.43
C THR A 85 -14.17 11.12 14.89
N ASP A 86 -14.59 12.39 14.84
CA ASP A 86 -13.87 13.52 15.44
C ASP A 86 -13.89 13.51 16.99
N GLY A 87 -14.78 12.73 17.61
CA GLY A 87 -14.91 12.61 19.07
C GLY A 87 -13.77 11.86 19.80
N ASP A 88 -14.09 11.25 20.94
CA ASP A 88 -13.17 10.35 21.66
C ASP A 88 -13.24 8.96 21.03
N LEU A 89 -12.25 8.65 20.19
CA LEU A 89 -12.17 7.42 19.38
C LEU A 89 -12.25 6.14 20.22
N ARG A 90 -11.81 6.18 21.48
CA ARG A 90 -11.89 5.03 22.41
C ARG A 90 -13.33 4.60 22.70
N LYS A 91 -14.31 5.50 22.53
CA LYS A 91 -15.73 5.19 22.68
C LYS A 91 -16.29 4.36 21.51
N LEU A 92 -15.54 4.25 20.42
CA LEU A 92 -15.86 3.41 19.26
C LEU A 92 -15.15 2.04 19.33
N LEU A 93 -14.28 1.81 20.31
CA LEU A 93 -13.66 0.50 20.52
C LEU A 93 -14.67 -0.50 21.08
N VAL A 94 -14.63 -1.73 20.56
CA VAL A 94 -15.42 -2.85 21.05
C VAL A 94 -15.06 -3.16 22.52
N LYS A 95 -16.09 -3.33 23.36
CA LYS A 95 -15.89 -3.64 24.78
C LYS A 95 -15.29 -5.03 24.93
N ARG A 96 -14.24 -5.14 25.77
CA ARG A 96 -13.64 -6.42 26.13
C ARG A 96 -14.66 -7.37 26.79
N PRO A 97 -14.56 -8.69 26.57
CA PRO A 97 -15.44 -9.68 27.21
C PRO A 97 -15.37 -9.64 28.74
N HIS A 98 -16.46 -9.98 29.42
CA HIS A 98 -16.45 -10.10 30.88
C HIS A 98 -15.47 -11.20 31.35
N GLY A 99 -14.67 -10.91 32.38
CA GLY A 99 -13.69 -11.84 32.92
C GLY A 99 -12.38 -11.93 32.11
N SER A 100 -12.21 -11.10 31.08
CA SER A 100 -10.89 -10.91 30.47
C SER A 100 -9.97 -10.09 31.39
N ARG A 101 -8.66 -10.26 31.20
CA ARG A 101 -7.59 -9.53 31.89
C ARG A 101 -6.94 -8.55 30.94
N ASP A 102 -6.20 -7.60 31.47
CA ASP A 102 -5.30 -6.75 30.68
C ASP A 102 -4.23 -7.63 30.00
N LEU A 103 -3.64 -7.12 28.91
CA LEU A 103 -2.47 -7.76 28.29
C LEU A 103 -1.26 -7.62 29.24
N GLU A 104 -0.35 -8.60 29.21
CA GLU A 104 0.85 -8.60 30.06
C GLU A 104 1.78 -7.41 29.75
N TYR A 105 1.80 -7.00 28.47
CA TYR A 105 2.35 -5.74 28.01
C TYR A 105 1.17 -4.86 27.59
N ALA A 106 0.99 -3.72 28.25
CA ALA A 106 -0.05 -2.76 27.92
C ALA A 106 0.23 -2.16 26.53
N VAL A 107 -0.81 -2.07 25.70
CA VAL A 107 -0.72 -1.44 24.39
C VAL A 107 -1.28 -0.04 24.50
N GLY A 108 -0.43 0.96 24.26
CA GLY A 108 -0.76 2.38 24.40
C GLY A 108 -0.97 2.85 25.85
N ASP A 109 -1.21 4.15 26.01
CA ASP A 109 -1.48 4.82 27.28
C ASP A 109 -2.96 5.24 27.38
N ASP A 110 -3.66 4.78 28.42
CA ASP A 110 -5.11 5.02 28.63
C ASP A 110 -5.99 4.72 27.39
N GLY A 111 -5.60 3.72 26.60
CA GLY A 111 -6.28 3.32 25.36
C GLY A 111 -6.04 4.25 24.16
N TRP A 112 -5.07 5.15 24.24
CA TRP A 112 -4.52 5.88 23.09
C TRP A 112 -3.17 5.31 22.68
N MET A 113 -2.84 5.38 21.40
CA MET A 113 -1.48 5.25 20.89
C MET A 113 -1.12 6.56 20.19
N ASP A 114 -0.03 7.16 20.62
CA ASP A 114 0.59 8.25 19.86
C ASP A 114 1.36 7.72 18.64
N LEU A 115 1.87 8.64 17.82
CA LEU A 115 2.59 8.29 16.59
C LEU A 115 3.84 7.42 16.87
N PRO A 116 4.74 7.76 17.83
CA PRO A 116 5.82 6.85 18.25
C PRO A 116 5.34 5.45 18.63
N GLN A 117 4.34 5.35 19.52
CA GLN A 117 3.82 4.06 19.99
C GLN A 117 3.22 3.22 18.87
N TYR A 118 2.56 3.87 17.90
CA TYR A 118 1.98 3.19 16.75
C TYR A 118 3.06 2.77 15.73
N ALA A 119 4.07 3.61 15.49
CA ALA A 119 5.21 3.26 14.65
C ALA A 119 6.07 2.11 15.23
N ASP A 120 6.21 2.03 16.55
CA ASP A 120 6.90 0.92 17.25
C ASP A 120 6.24 -0.45 17.06
N ALA A 121 5.00 -0.51 16.56
CA ALA A 121 4.31 -1.75 16.22
C ALA A 121 4.74 -2.38 14.88
N TYR A 122 5.55 -1.68 14.07
CA TYR A 122 6.03 -2.15 12.76
C TYR A 122 7.45 -2.71 12.85
N GLU A 123 7.83 -3.60 11.91
CA GLU A 123 9.21 -4.18 11.85
C GLU A 123 10.34 -3.12 11.77
N LYS A 124 10.01 -1.92 11.27
CA LYS A 124 10.97 -0.82 11.07
C LYS A 124 10.40 0.50 11.62
N PRO A 125 10.39 0.70 12.94
CA PRO A 125 9.69 1.84 13.55
C PRO A 125 10.14 3.21 13.03
N VAL A 126 11.44 3.40 12.79
CA VAL A 126 11.98 4.66 12.25
C VAL A 126 11.48 4.97 10.83
N THR A 127 11.24 3.94 10.02
CA THR A 127 10.67 4.09 8.68
C THR A 127 9.17 4.34 8.79
N ALA A 128 8.44 3.49 9.52
CA ALA A 128 7.00 3.65 9.75
C ALA A 128 6.66 5.04 10.33
N PHE A 129 7.45 5.57 11.28
CA PHE A 129 7.24 6.91 11.84
C PHE A 129 7.34 8.03 10.78
N ALA A 130 8.25 7.90 9.82
CA ALA A 130 8.43 8.87 8.76
C ALA A 130 7.32 8.76 7.69
N ASP A 131 6.92 7.54 7.36
CA ASP A 131 5.85 7.25 6.41
C ASP A 131 4.50 7.72 6.97
N LEU A 132 4.17 7.35 8.21
CA LEU A 132 2.95 7.77 8.94
C LEU A 132 2.81 9.31 9.11
N LEU A 133 3.92 10.05 9.10
CA LEU A 133 3.88 11.52 9.06
C LEU A 133 3.48 12.08 7.69
N ALA A 134 3.91 11.43 6.61
CA ALA A 134 3.56 11.79 5.24
C ALA A 134 2.14 11.34 4.89
N GLU A 135 1.72 10.19 5.41
CA GLU A 135 0.37 9.59 5.40
C GLU A 135 -0.62 10.34 6.33
N GLU A 136 -0.22 11.46 6.93
CA GLU A 136 -1.07 12.34 7.72
C GLU A 136 -1.73 11.69 8.97
N PHE A 137 -1.02 10.79 9.65
CA PHE A 137 -1.48 10.21 10.92
C PHE A 137 -1.98 11.28 11.89
N ARG A 138 -3.20 11.08 12.42
CA ARG A 138 -3.86 12.01 13.34
C ARG A 138 -3.82 11.54 14.79
N ARG A 139 -4.17 10.26 15.01
CA ARG A 139 -4.20 9.58 16.33
C ARG A 139 -4.64 8.12 16.15
N ALA A 140 -4.21 7.24 17.05
CA ALA A 140 -4.75 5.88 17.15
C ALA A 140 -5.35 5.63 18.53
N ALA A 141 -6.45 4.87 18.60
CA ALA A 141 -7.02 4.36 19.85
C ALA A 141 -6.95 2.83 19.85
N VAL A 142 -6.68 2.25 21.02
CA VAL A 142 -6.43 0.82 21.16
C VAL A 142 -7.16 0.23 22.36
N THR A 143 -7.61 -1.02 22.22
CA THR A 143 -7.99 -1.88 23.34
C THR A 143 -7.38 -3.26 23.13
N GLY A 144 -6.90 -3.86 24.22
CA GLY A 144 -6.43 -5.23 24.21
C GLY A 144 -6.89 -5.99 25.45
N TRP A 145 -6.95 -7.33 25.36
CA TRP A 145 -7.28 -8.18 26.49
C TRP A 145 -6.77 -9.62 26.32
N GLN A 146 -6.52 -10.29 27.45
CA GLN A 146 -6.21 -11.72 27.51
C GLN A 146 -7.38 -12.53 28.08
N GLN A 147 -7.63 -13.73 27.54
CA GLN A 147 -8.55 -14.73 28.09
C GLN A 147 -7.81 -16.07 28.27
N GLY A 148 -7.90 -16.66 29.46
CA GLY A 148 -7.02 -17.77 29.80
C GLY A 148 -5.54 -17.33 29.79
N SER A 149 -4.62 -18.24 29.49
CA SER A 149 -3.17 -18.02 29.55
C SER A 149 -2.50 -17.64 28.23
N THR A 150 -3.16 -17.85 27.09
CA THR A 150 -2.53 -17.77 25.76
C THR A 150 -3.33 -16.99 24.73
N TYR A 151 -4.65 -16.90 24.88
CA TYR A 151 -5.50 -16.18 23.93
C TYR A 151 -5.48 -14.67 24.21
N ALA A 152 -4.78 -13.93 23.36
CA ALA A 152 -4.68 -12.48 23.39
C ALA A 152 -5.44 -11.86 22.21
N VAL A 153 -5.99 -10.67 22.43
CA VAL A 153 -6.68 -9.87 21.41
C VAL A 153 -6.23 -8.43 21.52
N GLU A 154 -6.05 -7.79 20.37
CA GLU A 154 -5.80 -6.36 20.23
C GLU A 154 -6.69 -5.80 19.12
N VAL A 155 -7.20 -4.59 19.31
CA VAL A 155 -8.03 -3.86 18.35
C VAL A 155 -7.56 -2.42 18.31
N ARG A 156 -7.16 -1.93 17.14
CA ARG A 156 -6.75 -0.55 16.91
C ARG A 156 -7.72 0.14 15.96
N LEU A 157 -7.96 1.42 16.23
CA LEU A 157 -8.61 2.35 15.32
C LEU A 157 -7.62 3.48 15.04
N VAL A 158 -7.18 3.59 13.80
CA VAL A 158 -6.12 4.52 13.36
C VAL A 158 -6.80 5.57 12.49
N GLN A 159 -6.74 6.82 12.94
CA GLN A 159 -7.36 7.94 12.23
C GLN A 159 -6.29 8.75 11.50
N PHE A 160 -6.57 9.06 10.23
CA PHE A 160 -5.76 9.92 9.37
C PHE A 160 -6.47 11.26 9.14
N ARG A 161 -5.82 12.23 8.50
CA ARG A 161 -6.45 13.52 8.15
C ARG A 161 -7.18 13.46 6.81
N GLN A 162 -6.59 12.77 5.84
CA GLN A 162 -7.08 12.63 4.48
C GLN A 162 -7.31 14.00 3.81
N GLU A 163 -6.32 14.88 3.96
CA GLU A 163 -6.22 16.18 3.28
C GLU A 163 -5.66 15.99 1.85
N GLU A 164 -4.66 15.12 1.66
CA GLU A 164 -4.06 14.78 0.35
C GLU A 164 -4.38 13.35 -0.16
N THR A 165 -4.44 12.33 0.70
CA THR A 165 -4.67 10.90 0.33
C THR A 165 -5.95 10.31 0.94
N LEU A 166 -6.34 9.10 0.53
CA LEU A 166 -7.45 8.33 1.15
C LEU A 166 -6.89 7.28 2.10
N GLU A 167 -6.00 7.72 2.99
CA GLU A 167 -5.08 6.85 3.73
C GLU A 167 -5.73 5.71 4.51
N ALA A 168 -6.94 5.88 5.07
CA ALA A 168 -7.60 4.79 5.78
C ALA A 168 -7.92 3.59 4.85
N ALA A 169 -8.17 3.85 3.57
CA ALA A 169 -8.37 2.83 2.55
C ALA A 169 -7.02 2.24 2.10
N ASP A 170 -6.03 3.08 1.84
CA ASP A 170 -4.69 2.66 1.38
C ASP A 170 -3.97 1.82 2.46
N ALA A 171 -4.08 2.19 3.73
CA ALA A 171 -3.64 1.40 4.89
C ALA A 171 -4.38 0.06 5.01
N SER A 172 -5.68 0.01 4.70
CA SER A 172 -6.44 -1.24 4.68
C SER A 172 -6.00 -2.16 3.53
N GLU A 173 -5.72 -1.63 2.33
CA GLU A 173 -5.17 -2.41 1.21
C GLU A 173 -3.74 -2.92 1.54
N SER A 174 -2.92 -2.09 2.20
CA SER A 174 -1.61 -2.49 2.71
C SER A 174 -1.73 -3.65 3.72
N GLY A 175 -2.67 -3.57 4.67
CA GLY A 175 -2.98 -4.66 5.60
C GLY A 175 -3.39 -5.96 4.88
N HIS A 176 -4.26 -5.87 3.86
CA HIS A 176 -4.63 -7.02 3.02
C HIS A 176 -3.41 -7.64 2.34
N TYR A 177 -2.56 -6.80 1.75
CA TYR A 177 -1.37 -7.22 1.01
C TYR A 177 -0.34 -7.95 1.89
N TRP A 178 -0.13 -7.52 3.14
CA TRP A 178 0.77 -8.19 4.07
C TRP A 178 0.18 -9.50 4.60
N ALA A 179 -1.10 -9.51 4.98
CA ALA A 179 -1.80 -10.71 5.44
C ALA A 179 -1.79 -11.84 4.38
N GLU A 180 -1.98 -11.49 3.10
CA GLU A 180 -2.00 -12.44 1.98
C GLU A 180 -0.62 -12.98 1.57
N LYS A 181 0.46 -12.28 1.91
CA LYS A 181 1.83 -12.81 1.74
C LYS A 181 2.15 -13.95 2.69
N GLU A 182 1.47 -14.03 3.84
CA GLU A 182 1.78 -15.03 4.84
C GLU A 182 1.47 -16.47 4.37
N ALA A 183 2.39 -17.37 4.69
CA ALA A 183 2.40 -18.70 4.11
C ALA A 183 1.42 -19.63 4.83
N GLY A 184 0.21 -19.77 4.29
CA GLY A 184 -0.85 -20.59 4.90
C GLY A 184 -2.03 -19.78 5.43
N THR A 185 -2.16 -18.53 5.01
CA THR A 185 -3.33 -17.69 5.25
C THR A 185 -4.59 -18.25 4.58
N ARG A 186 -5.73 -18.04 5.22
CA ARG A 186 -7.08 -18.13 4.64
C ARG A 186 -7.82 -16.83 4.90
N SER A 187 -8.48 -16.28 3.89
CA SER A 187 -9.14 -14.98 3.96
C SER A 187 -10.64 -15.07 3.67
N TRP A 188 -11.41 -14.13 4.23
CA TRP A 188 -12.85 -13.96 4.00
C TRP A 188 -13.26 -12.49 4.11
N PRO A 189 -14.22 -12.00 3.30
CA PRO A 189 -14.76 -10.65 3.46
C PRO A 189 -15.54 -10.53 4.78
N VAL A 190 -15.45 -9.35 5.40
CA VAL A 190 -16.17 -9.01 6.63
C VAL A 190 -17.57 -8.48 6.28
N PRO A 191 -18.66 -9.09 6.79
CA PRO A 191 -20.01 -8.63 6.46
C PRO A 191 -20.27 -7.17 6.88
N GLY A 192 -20.82 -6.38 5.97
CA GLY A 192 -21.15 -4.96 6.20
C GLY A 192 -19.99 -3.99 6.02
N THR A 193 -18.84 -4.45 5.50
CA THR A 193 -17.76 -3.60 4.95
C THR A 193 -17.83 -3.56 3.42
N GLY A 194 -17.02 -2.72 2.79
CA GLY A 194 -16.84 -2.72 1.34
C GLY A 194 -15.84 -3.79 0.90
N ASP A 195 -14.57 -3.52 1.19
CA ASP A 195 -13.39 -4.33 0.89
C ASP A 195 -12.81 -5.03 2.13
N GLY A 196 -13.26 -4.71 3.34
CA GLY A 196 -12.69 -5.24 4.58
C GLY A 196 -12.61 -6.77 4.64
N MET A 197 -11.47 -7.29 5.08
CA MET A 197 -11.10 -8.71 5.06
C MET A 197 -10.65 -9.19 6.45
N ALA A 198 -10.93 -10.46 6.74
CA ALA A 198 -10.43 -11.18 7.90
C ALA A 198 -9.63 -12.41 7.48
N TYR A 199 -8.53 -12.65 8.19
CA TYR A 199 -7.48 -13.59 7.85
C TYR A 199 -7.21 -14.55 9.02
N VAL A 200 -6.90 -15.81 8.71
CA VAL A 200 -6.46 -16.82 9.69
C VAL A 200 -5.22 -17.52 9.17
N HIS A 201 -4.16 -17.51 9.96
CA HIS A 201 -2.85 -18.01 9.60
C HIS A 201 -2.76 -19.46 10.10
N THR A 202 -2.87 -20.42 9.18
CA THR A 202 -2.99 -21.85 9.55
C THR A 202 -1.65 -22.49 9.91
N ARG A 203 -0.54 -21.78 9.70
CA ARG A 203 0.79 -22.15 10.18
C ARG A 203 1.16 -21.23 11.33
N PRO A 204 1.58 -21.78 12.49
CA PRO A 204 2.06 -20.93 13.57
C PRO A 204 3.48 -20.47 13.30
N ASP A 205 3.83 -19.29 13.79
CA ASP A 205 5.22 -18.90 13.98
C ASP A 205 5.87 -19.77 15.08
N ARG A 206 7.19 -19.96 14.98
CA ARG A 206 7.98 -20.91 15.78
C ARG A 206 9.39 -20.39 16.04
N GLU A 207 9.55 -19.71 17.17
CA GLU A 207 10.88 -19.39 17.70
C GLU A 207 11.40 -20.53 18.63
N PRO A 208 12.67 -20.98 18.47
CA PRO A 208 13.26 -21.99 19.35
C PRO A 208 13.27 -21.56 20.82
N GLY A 209 12.63 -22.36 21.69
CA GLY A 209 12.50 -22.07 23.12
C GLY A 209 11.14 -21.51 23.53
N TYR A 210 10.30 -21.12 22.56
CA TYR A 210 8.95 -20.60 22.79
C TYR A 210 7.86 -21.58 22.35
N LEU A 211 6.61 -21.29 22.75
CA LEU A 211 5.44 -22.02 22.24
C LEU A 211 5.11 -21.55 20.81
N PRO A 212 4.58 -22.42 19.94
CA PRO A 212 4.13 -22.00 18.61
C PRO A 212 2.97 -21.00 18.73
N VAL A 213 3.03 -19.89 17.99
CA VAL A 213 2.02 -18.82 18.03
C VAL A 213 1.21 -18.83 16.73
N TYR A 214 -0.10 -19.01 16.83
CA TYR A 214 -1.03 -18.80 15.73
C TYR A 214 -1.56 -17.36 15.79
N SER A 215 -1.66 -16.71 14.64
CA SER A 215 -2.27 -15.40 14.45
C SER A 215 -3.59 -15.49 13.67
N ALA A 216 -4.44 -14.49 13.86
CA ALA A 216 -5.54 -14.14 12.98
C ALA A 216 -5.70 -12.61 13.01
N GLU A 217 -5.87 -12.00 11.85
CA GLU A 217 -5.96 -10.53 11.71
C GLU A 217 -7.19 -10.10 10.90
N ALA A 218 -7.60 -8.85 11.03
CA ALA A 218 -8.63 -8.28 10.16
C ALA A 218 -8.41 -6.78 9.94
N HIS A 219 -8.58 -6.37 8.68
CA HIS A 219 -8.35 -5.00 8.20
C HIS A 219 -9.58 -4.53 7.43
N ALA A 220 -10.11 -3.39 7.84
CA ALA A 220 -11.22 -2.71 7.16
C ALA A 220 -11.18 -1.22 7.49
N TRP A 221 -11.89 -0.39 6.73
CA TRP A 221 -11.92 1.05 6.95
C TRP A 221 -13.33 1.63 6.87
N ARG A 222 -13.50 2.84 7.42
CA ARG A 222 -14.69 3.66 7.22
C ARG A 222 -14.36 5.14 7.42
N GLY A 223 -14.55 5.93 6.37
CA GLY A 223 -14.31 7.38 6.42
C GLY A 223 -12.81 7.66 6.49
N ASP A 224 -12.36 8.20 7.62
CA ASP A 224 -10.97 8.56 7.93
C ASP A 224 -10.31 7.60 8.95
N ILE A 225 -10.93 6.45 9.23
CA ILE A 225 -10.44 5.44 10.18
C ILE A 225 -10.14 4.10 9.49
N HIS A 226 -8.90 3.63 9.67
CA HIS A 226 -8.50 2.23 9.47
C HIS A 226 -8.74 1.44 10.77
N MET A 227 -9.25 0.23 10.67
CA MET A 227 -9.48 -0.71 11.76
C MET A 227 -8.57 -1.92 11.60
N GLU A 228 -7.68 -2.12 12.58
CA GLU A 228 -6.85 -3.31 12.70
C GLU A 228 -7.34 -4.18 13.86
N ILE A 229 -7.33 -5.48 13.68
CA ILE A 229 -7.60 -6.46 14.73
C ILE A 229 -6.53 -7.53 14.66
N TRP A 230 -5.98 -7.90 15.82
CA TRP A 230 -5.03 -8.99 15.97
C TRP A 230 -5.52 -9.96 17.05
N ILE A 231 -5.41 -11.26 16.79
CA ILE A 231 -5.67 -12.33 17.74
C ILE A 231 -4.48 -13.27 17.73
N TYR A 232 -3.97 -13.61 18.91
CA TYR A 232 -2.89 -14.58 19.10
C TYR A 232 -3.31 -15.69 20.06
N ASP A 233 -2.92 -16.94 19.78
CA ASP A 233 -3.07 -18.08 20.70
C ASP A 233 -2.01 -19.15 20.38
N THR A 234 -1.71 -20.05 21.33
CA THR A 234 -0.84 -21.21 21.08
C THR A 234 -1.58 -22.38 20.43
N LYS A 235 -2.78 -22.12 19.90
CA LYS A 235 -3.70 -23.08 19.27
C LYS A 235 -4.28 -22.45 18.00
N PRO A 236 -4.64 -23.24 16.98
CA PRO A 236 -5.28 -22.72 15.77
C PRO A 236 -6.51 -21.89 16.09
N ILE A 237 -6.55 -20.65 15.60
CA ILE A 237 -7.66 -19.72 15.84
C ILE A 237 -8.81 -20.02 14.86
N PRO A 238 -10.05 -20.28 15.34
CA PRO A 238 -11.20 -20.47 14.45
C PRO A 238 -11.57 -19.17 13.72
N LYS A 239 -12.00 -19.28 12.45
CA LYS A 239 -12.51 -18.16 11.64
C LYS A 239 -13.55 -17.34 12.39
N GLU A 240 -14.44 -18.01 13.11
CA GLU A 240 -15.58 -17.43 13.81
C GLU A 240 -15.14 -16.43 14.89
N LYS A 241 -13.92 -16.58 15.45
CA LYS A 241 -13.38 -15.67 16.46
C LYS A 241 -12.99 -14.32 15.88
N ILE A 242 -12.26 -14.31 14.75
CA ILE A 242 -11.85 -13.07 14.09
C ILE A 242 -13.04 -12.40 13.39
N MET A 243 -13.93 -13.19 12.78
CA MET A 243 -15.10 -12.66 12.06
C MET A 243 -16.12 -11.99 12.99
N ASP A 244 -16.52 -12.63 14.10
CA ASP A 244 -17.43 -12.01 15.08
C ASP A 244 -16.83 -10.73 15.68
N LEU A 245 -15.52 -10.73 15.94
CA LEU A 245 -14.84 -9.55 16.47
C LEU A 245 -14.82 -8.39 15.47
N ALA A 246 -14.44 -8.64 14.22
CA ALA A 246 -14.42 -7.65 13.14
C ALA A 246 -15.81 -7.06 12.86
N GLU A 247 -16.82 -7.92 12.72
CA GLU A 247 -18.20 -7.47 12.55
C GLU A 247 -18.69 -6.59 13.72
N ARG A 248 -18.39 -6.97 14.98
CA ARG A 248 -18.77 -6.18 16.16
C ARG A 248 -18.08 -4.82 16.19
N GLN A 249 -16.82 -4.75 15.78
CA GLN A 249 -16.05 -3.51 15.71
C GLN A 249 -16.55 -2.60 14.58
N MET A 250 -16.82 -3.12 13.39
CA MET A 250 -17.40 -2.37 12.26
C MET A 250 -18.86 -1.92 12.50
N ARG A 251 -19.54 -2.47 13.50
CA ARG A 251 -20.83 -1.97 14.02
C ARG A 251 -20.69 -0.85 15.06
N GLN A 252 -19.50 -0.62 15.63
CA GLN A 252 -19.23 0.56 16.48
C GLN A 252 -18.78 1.76 15.64
N LEU A 253 -18.00 1.52 14.57
CA LEU A 253 -17.74 2.50 13.50
C LEU A 253 -19.02 2.83 12.72
#